data_AF-A0A6A5BP77-F1
#
_entry.id   AF-A0A6A5BP77-F1
#
_cell.length_a   1.000
_cell.length_b   1.000
_cell.length_c   1.000
_cell.angle_alpha   90.00
_cell.angle_beta   90.00
_cell.angle_gamma   90.00
#
_symmetry.space_group_name_H-M   'P 1'
#
loop_
_entity.id
_entity.type
_entity.pdbx_description
1 polymer ?
#
loop_
_entity_poly.entity_id
_entity_poly.type
_entity_poly.pdbx_seq_one_letter_code
_entity_poly.pdbx_strand_id
1 'polypeptide(L)'
;MAILSPFSQRIFKLYRRALREISYSAERDVFCVEARKIREEFEKYKGETDTSKIEFLLQRGEYWVEEYVHPDPYHVPDKEGGCAFLRYPDLDKEFLKNHSVITLTGKAFSHEGW
;
A
#
# COMPACT_ATOMS: atom_id res chain seq x y z
N MET A 1 -1.75 19.18 -8.58
CA MET A 1 -0.94 17.98 -8.28
C MET A 1 0.50 18.46 -8.03
N ALA A 2 1.03 18.34 -6.82
CA ALA A 2 2.42 18.70 -6.57
C ALA A 2 3.32 17.66 -7.25
N ILE A 3 4.20 18.10 -8.14
CA ILE A 3 5.15 17.21 -8.82
C ILE A 3 6.29 16.95 -7.83
N LEU A 4 6.24 15.79 -7.17
CA LEU A 4 7.35 15.30 -6.34
C LEU A 4 8.56 15.03 -7.24
N SER A 5 9.77 15.25 -6.74
CA SER A 5 10.98 14.89 -7.47
C SER A 5 10.97 13.39 -7.81
N PRO A 6 11.59 12.96 -8.93
CA PRO A 6 11.63 11.54 -9.32
C PRO A 6 12.18 10.63 -8.21
N PHE A 7 13.22 11.09 -7.50
CA PHE A 7 13.78 10.39 -6.33
C PHE A 7 12.76 10.22 -5.21
N SER A 8 12.07 11.28 -4.82
CA SER A 8 11.04 11.20 -3.78
C SER A 8 9.91 10.24 -4.15
N GLN A 9 9.49 10.21 -5.42
CA GLN A 9 8.47 9.26 -5.88
C GLN A 9 8.93 7.80 -5.76
N ARG A 10 10.19 7.52 -6.13
CA ARG A 10 10.76 6.16 -6.04
C ARG A 10 10.90 5.71 -4.59
N ILE A 11 11.37 6.59 -3.71
CA ILE A 11 11.44 6.37 -2.25
C ILE A 11 10.04 6.03 -1.70
N PHE A 12 9.02 6.82 -2.03
CA PHE A 12 7.66 6.55 -1.54
C PHE A 12 7.07 5.25 -2.08
N LYS A 13 7.37 4.88 -3.33
CA LYS A 13 6.97 3.59 -3.91
C LYS A 13 7.64 2.43 -3.16
N LEU A 14 8.95 2.53 -2.91
CA LEU A 14 9.70 1.54 -2.15
C LEU A 14 9.14 1.37 -0.73
N TYR A 15 8.92 2.47 -0.01
CA TYR A 15 8.35 2.44 1.34
C TYR A 15 6.97 1.77 1.38
N ARG A 16 6.07 2.14 0.45
CA ARG A 16 4.74 1.51 0.35
C ARG A 16 4.84 0.03 0.01
N ARG A 17 5.75 -0.36 -0.88
CA ARG A 17 5.98 -1.76 -1.26
C ARG A 17 6.46 -2.55 -0.05
N ALA A 18 7.46 -2.07 0.67
CA ALA A 18 8.00 -2.71 1.87
C ALA A 18 6.92 -2.96 2.94
N LEU A 19 6.06 -1.96 3.22
CA LEU A 19 4.94 -2.11 4.16
C LEU A 19 3.90 -3.12 3.70
N ARG A 20 3.64 -3.21 2.39
CA ARG A 20 2.71 -4.19 1.84
C ARG A 20 3.27 -5.60 1.95
N GLU A 21 4.57 -5.81 1.69
CA GLU A 21 5.18 -7.13 1.84
C GLU A 21 5.05 -7.63 3.28
N ILE A 22 5.36 -6.83 4.30
CA ILE A 22 5.18 -7.28 5.70
C ILE A 22 3.72 -7.45 6.15
N SER A 23 2.75 -6.98 5.36
CA SER A 23 1.32 -7.03 5.74
C SER A 23 0.73 -8.45 5.72
N TYR A 24 1.45 -9.45 5.19
CA TYR A 24 1.02 -10.85 5.22
C TYR A 24 0.96 -11.42 6.65
N SER A 25 1.66 -10.81 7.61
CA SER A 25 1.65 -11.27 9.01
C SER A 25 0.21 -11.31 9.53
N ALA A 26 -0.23 -12.49 9.96
CA ALA A 26 -1.59 -12.69 10.50
C ALA A 26 -1.82 -11.82 11.75
N GLU A 27 -0.79 -11.64 12.58
CA GLU A 27 -0.85 -10.86 13.80
C GLU A 27 -0.52 -9.38 13.56
N ARG A 28 -1.39 -8.49 14.05
CA ARG A 28 -1.22 -7.03 13.91
C ARG A 28 -0.08 -6.46 14.74
N ASP A 29 0.20 -7.04 15.90
CA ASP A 29 1.29 -6.56 16.75
C ASP A 29 2.65 -6.78 16.10
N VAL A 30 2.86 -7.95 15.48
CA VAL A 30 4.04 -8.27 14.68
C VAL A 30 4.18 -7.27 13.53
N PHE A 31 3.10 -7.03 12.78
CA PHE A 31 3.10 -6.02 11.71
C PHE A 31 3.49 -4.63 12.22
N CYS A 32 2.92 -4.17 13.34
CA CYS A 32 3.21 -2.86 13.91
C CYS A 32 4.67 -2.72 14.35
N VAL A 33 5.27 -3.77 14.90
CA VAL A 33 6.68 -3.80 15.28
C VAL A 33 7.59 -3.71 14.06
N GLU A 34 7.37 -4.55 13.04
CA GLU A 34 8.17 -4.53 11.82
C GLU A 34 8.00 -3.24 11.02
N ALA A 35 6.77 -2.73 10.90
CA ALA A 35 6.49 -1.46 10.25
C ALA A 35 7.22 -0.30 10.92
N ARG A 36 7.35 -0.32 12.26
CA ARG A 36 8.11 0.69 13.00
C ARG A 36 9.59 0.61 12.68
N LYS A 37 10.19 -0.59 12.63
CA LYS A 37 11.61 -0.78 12.25
C LYS A 37 11.88 -0.23 10.84
N ILE A 38 11.02 -0.54 9.88
CA ILE A 38 11.13 0.00 8.51
C ILE A 38 11.09 1.53 8.56
N ARG A 39 10.13 2.11 9.29
CA ARG A 39 10.03 3.56 9.39
C ARG A 39 11.28 4.19 10.02
N GLU A 40 11.84 3.60 11.07
CA GLU A 40 13.07 4.07 11.71
C GLU A 40 14.27 4.07 10.76
N GLU A 41 14.41 3.03 9.92
CA GLU A 41 15.44 2.96 8.87
C GLU A 41 15.30 4.10 7.84
N PHE A 42 14.08 4.41 7.37
CA PHE A 42 13.87 5.51 6.43
C PHE A 42 14.12 6.88 7.09
N GLU A 43 13.69 7.05 8.34
CA GLU A 43 13.84 8.32 9.05
C GLU A 43 15.31 8.65 9.34
N LYS A 44 16.17 7.64 9.53
CA LYS A 44 17.62 7.79 9.72
C LYS A 44 18.31 8.50 8.54
N TYR A 45 17.82 8.31 7.32
CA TYR A 45 18.43 8.86 6.10
C TYR A 45 17.61 9.99 5.45
N LYS A 46 16.55 10.46 6.11
CA LYS A 46 15.63 11.48 5.57
C LYS A 46 16.31 12.82 5.21
N GLY A 47 17.40 13.17 5.90
CA GLY A 47 18.16 14.40 5.67
C GLY A 47 19.35 14.25 4.72
N GLU A 48 19.55 13.07 4.12
CA GLU A 48 20.67 12.84 3.21
C GLU A 48 20.50 13.65 1.92
N THR A 49 21.57 14.30 1.47
CA THR A 49 21.57 15.14 0.26
C THR A 49 22.46 14.58 -0.84
N ASP A 50 23.35 13.64 -0.53
CA ASP A 50 24.21 13.01 -1.53
C ASP A 50 23.40 12.01 -2.39
N THR A 51 23.19 12.38 -3.64
CA THR A 51 22.45 11.59 -4.63
C THR A 51 23.05 10.19 -4.83
N SER A 52 24.37 10.05 -4.79
CA SER A 52 25.02 8.74 -5.02
C SER A 52 24.72 7.78 -3.88
N LYS A 53 24.76 8.30 -2.65
CA LYS A 53 24.43 7.55 -1.44
C LYS A 53 22.94 7.22 -1.36
N ILE A 54 22.07 8.15 -1.75
CA ILE A 54 20.62 7.90 -1.84
C ILE A 54 20.35 6.73 -2.81
N GLU A 55 20.95 6.76 -4.00
CA GLU A 55 20.74 5.71 -5.00
C GLU A 55 21.22 4.34 -4.52
N PHE A 56 22.39 4.29 -3.87
CA PHE A 56 22.91 3.07 -3.26
C PHE A 56 21.97 2.50 -2.18
N LEU A 57 21.47 3.36 -1.28
CA LEU A 57 20.53 2.95 -0.23
C LEU A 57 19.21 2.46 -0.83
N LEU A 58 18.76 3.11 -1.88
CA LEU A 58 17.53 2.75 -2.57
C LEU A 58 17.64 1.38 -3.23
N GLN A 59 18.74 1.13 -3.94
CA GLN A 59 19.01 -0.15 -4.59
C GLN A 59 19.14 -1.28 -3.55
N ARG A 60 19.80 -1.01 -2.41
CA ARG A 60 19.86 -1.94 -1.29
C ARG A 60 18.47 -2.26 -0.74
N GLY A 61 17.62 -1.26 -0.60
CA GLY A 61 16.24 -1.43 -0.13
C GLY A 61 15.36 -2.19 -1.14
N GLU A 62 15.52 -1.93 -2.44
CA GLU A 62 14.83 -2.67 -3.51
C GLU A 62 15.22 -4.14 -3.51
N TYR A 63 16.52 -4.45 -3.38
CA TYR A 63 17.01 -5.82 -3.25
C TYR A 63 16.45 -6.54 -2.02
N TRP A 64 16.45 -5.87 -0.86
CA TRP A 64 15.86 -6.41 0.35
C TRP A 64 14.37 -6.69 0.15
N VAL A 65 13.60 -5.76 -0.41
CA VAL A 65 12.17 -6.01 -0.67
C VAL A 65 11.97 -7.20 -1.60
N GLU A 66 12.82 -7.38 -2.61
CA GLU A 66 12.76 -8.51 -3.56
C GLU A 66 13.05 -9.87 -2.92
N GLU A 67 13.98 -9.92 -1.97
CA GLU A 67 14.33 -11.14 -1.23
C GLU A 67 13.19 -11.62 -0.31
N TYR A 68 12.44 -10.67 0.27
CA TYR A 68 11.36 -10.95 1.23
C TYR A 68 9.95 -10.85 0.61
N VAL A 69 9.83 -10.87 -0.72
CA VAL A 69 8.53 -10.88 -1.40
C VAL A 69 7.78 -12.14 -1.02
N HIS A 70 6.57 -11.97 -0.52
CA HIS A 70 5.69 -13.11 -0.28
C HIS A 70 5.15 -13.65 -1.62
N PRO A 71 5.12 -14.97 -1.85
CA PRO A 71 4.64 -15.54 -3.13
C PRO A 71 3.18 -15.19 -3.47
N ASP A 72 2.33 -14.89 -2.48
CA ASP A 72 0.92 -14.53 -2.67
C ASP A 72 0.55 -13.24 -1.91
N PRO A 73 1.00 -12.05 -2.37
CA PRO A 73 0.85 -10.82 -1.63
C PRO A 73 -0.63 -10.40 -1.51
N TYR A 74 -0.98 -9.70 -0.43
CA TYR A 74 -2.37 -9.26 -0.22
C TYR A 74 -2.81 -8.23 -1.28
N HIS A 75 -3.79 -8.62 -2.10
CA HIS A 75 -4.44 -7.76 -3.08
C HIS A 75 -5.78 -7.24 -2.56
N VAL A 76 -6.04 -5.94 -2.77
CA VAL A 76 -7.36 -5.37 -2.51
C VAL A 76 -8.36 -6.00 -3.48
N PRO A 77 -9.51 -6.52 -3.03
CA PRO A 77 -10.42 -7.32 -3.86
C PRO A 77 -10.79 -6.69 -5.20
N ASP A 78 -11.05 -5.38 -5.22
CA ASP A 78 -11.57 -4.67 -6.40
C ASP A 78 -10.46 -4.11 -7.31
N LYS A 79 -9.19 -4.25 -6.90
CA LYS A 79 -8.02 -3.81 -7.69
C LYS A 79 -7.55 -4.92 -8.60
N GLU A 80 -6.75 -4.56 -9.60
CA GLU A 80 -6.08 -5.53 -10.46
C GLU A 80 -5.34 -6.59 -9.63
N GLY A 81 -5.54 -7.87 -9.98
CA GLY A 81 -5.04 -9.02 -9.21
C GLY A 81 -5.90 -9.42 -8.00
N GLY A 82 -6.93 -8.64 -7.64
CA GLY A 82 -7.88 -8.97 -6.58
C GLY A 82 -9.02 -9.89 -7.02
N CYS A 83 -9.65 -10.58 -6.06
CA CYS A 83 -10.68 -11.59 -6.33
C CYS A 83 -12.04 -11.05 -6.82
N ALA A 84 -12.28 -9.73 -6.71
CA ALA A 84 -13.49 -9.07 -7.19
C ALA A 84 -13.21 -8.12 -8.37
N PHE A 85 -11.97 -8.13 -8.90
CA PHE A 85 -11.59 -7.32 -10.05
C PHE A 85 -12.45 -7.67 -11.27
N LEU A 86 -13.07 -6.64 -11.86
CA LEU A 86 -13.98 -6.79 -13.01
C LEU A 86 -15.14 -7.78 -12.80
N ARG A 87 -15.53 -8.04 -11.53
CA ARG A 87 -16.74 -8.83 -11.24
C ARG A 87 -18.00 -8.16 -11.78
N TYR A 88 -18.00 -6.83 -11.78
CA TYR A 88 -19.09 -5.99 -12.28
C TYR A 88 -18.52 -4.85 -13.15
N PRO A 89 -18.13 -5.13 -14.41
CA PRO A 89 -17.48 -4.13 -15.27
C PRO A 89 -18.44 -3.02 -15.74
N ASP A 90 -19.73 -3.34 -15.85
CA ASP A 90 -20.77 -2.47 -16.42
C ASP A 90 -21.59 -1.73 -15.35
N LEU A 91 -21.26 -1.89 -14.06
CA LEU A 91 -21.86 -1.07 -13.03
C LEU A 91 -21.27 0.33 -13.12
N ASP A 92 -22.07 1.27 -13.61
CA ASP A 92 -21.73 2.68 -13.63
C ASP A 92 -21.24 3.09 -12.24
N LYS A 93 -20.12 3.82 -12.20
CA LYS A 93 -19.56 4.35 -10.94
C LYS A 93 -20.57 5.22 -10.19
N GLU A 94 -21.58 5.72 -10.90
CA GLU A 94 -22.73 6.45 -10.37
C GLU A 94 -23.73 5.53 -9.68
N PHE A 95 -23.99 4.33 -10.21
CA PHE A 95 -24.78 3.28 -9.54
C PHE A 95 -24.13 2.85 -8.22
N LEU A 96 -22.81 2.66 -8.19
CA LEU A 96 -22.06 2.30 -6.97
C LEU A 96 -21.98 3.44 -5.94
N LYS A 97 -22.11 4.70 -6.36
CA LYS A 97 -22.18 5.86 -5.45
C LYS A 97 -23.57 6.03 -4.84
N ASN A 98 -24.61 5.76 -5.64
CA ASN A 98 -26.00 6.02 -5.28
C ASN A 98 -26.65 4.85 -4.54
N HIS A 99 -26.19 3.62 -4.80
CA HIS A 99 -26.53 2.45 -4.01
C HIS A 99 -25.35 2.13 -3.12
N SER A 100 -25.50 2.38 -1.82
CA SER A 100 -24.55 1.95 -0.80
C SER A 100 -24.54 0.42 -0.72
N VAL A 101 -23.97 -0.24 -1.73
CA VAL A 101 -23.57 -1.64 -1.62
C VAL A 101 -22.48 -1.63 -0.57
N ILE A 102 -22.81 -2.22 0.56
CA ILE A 102 -22.04 -2.22 1.81
C ILE A 102 -20.58 -2.56 1.49
N THR A 103 -19.72 -1.55 1.41
CA THR A 103 -18.28 -1.76 1.47
C THR A 103 -17.98 -2.22 2.90
N LEU A 104 -17.22 -3.30 3.05
CA LEU A 104 -16.86 -3.92 4.34
C LEU A 104 -16.01 -3.00 5.26
N THR A 105 -15.93 -1.71 4.95
CA THR A 105 -15.24 -0.64 5.68
C THR A 105 -16.14 0.56 6.03
N GLY A 106 -17.45 0.34 6.15
CA GLY A 106 -18.30 1.01 7.15
C GLY A 106 -18.59 2.52 7.01
N LYS A 107 -19.60 2.84 6.19
CA LYS A 107 -20.74 3.79 6.36
C LYS A 107 -21.07 4.42 5.00
N ALA A 108 -22.32 4.39 4.51
CA ALA A 108 -23.53 4.84 5.19
C ALA A 108 -24.58 3.74 5.47
N PHE A 109 -25.16 3.83 6.67
CA PHE A 109 -26.38 3.19 7.12
C PHE A 109 -27.49 4.23 6.89
N SER A 110 -28.45 3.96 6.00
CA SER A 110 -29.70 4.72 5.91
C SER A 110 -30.84 3.89 6.47
N HIS A 111 -31.54 4.50 7.41
CA HIS A 111 -32.42 3.89 8.39
C HIS A 111 -33.84 3.73 7.84
N GLU A 112 -34.09 2.82 6.89
CA GLU A 112 -35.47 2.57 6.42
C GLU A 112 -35.78 1.09 6.20
N GLY A 113 -36.53 0.52 7.15
CA GLY A 113 -37.48 -0.56 6.89
C GLY A 113 -37.00 -2.01 7.02
N TRP A 114 -37.37 -2.60 8.17
CA TRP A 114 -37.48 -4.04 8.52
C TRP A 114 -36.20 -4.80 8.87
#